data_AF-A0A543DKQ9-F1
#
_entry.id   AF-A0A543DKQ9-F1
#
_cell.length_a   1.000
_cell.length_b   1.000
_cell.length_c   1.000
_cell.angle_alpha   90.00
_cell.angle_beta   90.00
_cell.angle_gamma   90.00
#
_symmetry.space_group_name_H-M   'P 1'
#
loop_
_entity.id
_entity.type
_entity.pdbx_description
1 polymer ?
#
loop_
_entity_poly.entity_id
_entity_poly.type
_entity_poly.pdbx_seq_one_letter_code
_entity_poly.pdbx_strand_id
1 'polypeptide(L)'
;MSASLPLPVVPSHQPAQLAGQDATTYAEWFACLAEPMRVRLLHAVAVAGRDVTVGMPTEQLGISQSTCFHHLRKLADVGFVRLRKEGTATLVSVNPTCCTGLPQAADAVMGMLGPRPCCPQDLPGDVTVRALEAGDWADVRRIYADGIATGHATFETEAPDRRSLDHTWLPGHRWVAEIDGRVVGWAAAKAASNRPVYAGVAETSVYVGDGFRGRGVGKALIHRQVTAADDAGLWTLQTSIFPENRASIALHQSAGFRTLGMRERIGRHHGVWRDTVFLERRRNDDL
;
A
#
# COMPACT_ATOMS: atom_id res chain seq x y z
N MET A 1 -39.27 6.25 -40.55
CA MET A 1 -38.80 6.69 -39.22
C MET A 1 -38.41 5.45 -38.44
N SER A 2 -37.11 5.14 -38.36
CA SER A 2 -36.58 4.08 -37.50
C SER A 2 -35.58 4.75 -36.57
N ALA A 3 -36.01 5.01 -35.34
CA ALA A 3 -35.20 5.60 -34.30
C ALA A 3 -34.42 4.48 -33.60
N SER A 4 -33.12 4.41 -33.83
CA SER A 4 -32.23 3.57 -33.04
C SER A 4 -31.93 4.26 -31.71
N LEU A 5 -32.25 3.58 -30.61
CA LEU A 5 -31.95 4.01 -29.24
C LEU A 5 -30.43 4.10 -29.02
N PRO A 6 -29.91 5.15 -28.37
CA PRO A 6 -28.49 5.23 -28.03
C PRO A 6 -28.17 4.18 -26.95
N LEU A 7 -27.31 3.22 -27.28
CA LEU A 7 -26.71 2.32 -26.31
C LEU A 7 -25.70 3.11 -25.44
N PRO A 8 -25.64 2.87 -24.12
CA PRO A 8 -24.59 3.44 -23.30
C PRO A 8 -23.25 2.92 -23.78
N VAL A 9 -22.32 3.83 -24.07
CA VAL A 9 -20.91 3.49 -24.28
C VAL A 9 -20.41 2.91 -22.97
N VAL A 10 -20.25 1.59 -22.92
CA VAL A 10 -19.50 0.92 -21.85
C VAL A 10 -18.09 1.52 -21.88
N PRO A 11 -17.58 2.15 -20.81
CA PRO A 11 -16.21 2.60 -20.78
C PRO A 11 -15.33 1.36 -20.98
N SER A 12 -14.68 1.27 -22.14
CA SER A 12 -13.64 0.29 -22.37
C SER A 12 -12.54 0.56 -21.35
N HIS A 13 -12.49 -0.21 -20.26
CA HIS A 13 -11.36 -0.22 -19.35
C HIS A 13 -10.18 -0.86 -20.09
N GLN A 14 -9.56 -0.11 -21.00
CA GLN A 14 -8.23 -0.44 -21.47
C GLN A 14 -7.33 -0.40 -20.22
N PRO A 15 -6.56 -1.47 -19.94
CA PRO A 15 -5.56 -1.40 -18.90
C PRO A 15 -4.63 -0.23 -19.23
N ALA A 16 -4.43 0.70 -18.29
CA ALA A 16 -3.59 1.86 -18.55
C ALA A 16 -2.22 1.35 -19.00
N GLN A 17 -1.86 1.66 -20.24
CA GLN A 17 -0.57 1.35 -20.78
C GLN A 17 0.43 2.35 -20.20
N LEU A 18 1.64 1.87 -19.91
CA LEU A 18 2.72 2.74 -19.46
C LEU A 18 2.93 3.84 -20.51
N ALA A 19 2.90 5.11 -20.08
CA ALA A 19 3.09 6.23 -20.99
C ALA A 19 4.48 6.13 -21.65
N GLY A 20 4.57 6.48 -22.94
CA GLY A 20 5.83 6.35 -23.69
C GLY A 20 6.99 7.16 -23.10
N GLN A 21 6.69 8.30 -22.45
CA GLN A 21 7.69 9.11 -21.74
C GLN A 21 8.21 8.40 -20.49
N ASP A 22 7.33 7.83 -19.66
CA ASP A 22 7.72 7.06 -18.48
C ASP A 22 8.56 5.83 -18.87
N ALA A 23 8.16 5.13 -19.93
CA ALA A 23 8.91 4.00 -20.46
C ALA A 23 10.34 4.38 -20.89
N THR A 24 10.50 5.56 -21.51
CA THR A 24 11.82 6.09 -21.91
C THR A 24 12.66 6.43 -20.67
N THR A 25 12.07 7.14 -19.70
CA THR A 25 12.75 7.46 -18.44
C THR A 25 13.20 6.22 -17.69
N TYR A 26 12.36 5.19 -17.58
CA TYR A 26 12.73 3.94 -16.91
C TYR A 26 13.81 3.18 -17.69
N ALA A 27 13.76 3.17 -19.03
CA ALA A 27 14.81 2.57 -19.84
C ALA A 27 16.18 3.24 -19.60
N GLU A 28 16.22 4.56 -19.51
CA GLU A 28 17.44 5.32 -19.18
C GLU A 28 17.96 4.97 -17.78
N TRP A 29 17.06 4.82 -16.80
CA TRP A 29 17.40 4.40 -15.45
C TRP A 29 18.04 3.01 -15.42
N PHE A 30 17.41 2.03 -16.07
CA PHE A 30 17.95 0.67 -16.13
C PHE A 30 19.25 0.60 -16.94
N ALA A 31 19.35 1.31 -18.06
CA ALA A 31 20.59 1.38 -18.83
C ALA A 31 21.74 2.00 -18.02
N CYS A 32 21.43 3.02 -17.20
CA CYS A 32 22.39 3.57 -16.27
C CYS A 32 22.79 2.53 -15.21
N LEU A 33 21.85 1.82 -14.59
CA LEU A 33 22.19 0.83 -13.55
C LEU A 33 22.75 -0.49 -14.07
N ALA A 34 22.69 -0.76 -15.38
CA ALA A 34 23.24 -1.98 -16.01
C ALA A 34 24.78 -2.06 -16.00
N GLU A 35 25.48 -1.17 -15.28
CA GLU A 35 26.94 -1.19 -15.15
C GLU A 35 27.34 -1.36 -13.67
N PRO A 36 28.13 -2.40 -13.33
CA PRO A 36 28.42 -2.76 -11.95
C PRO A 36 29.07 -1.65 -11.11
N MET A 37 29.99 -0.86 -11.69
CA MET A 37 30.66 0.21 -10.96
C MET A 37 29.70 1.33 -10.56
N ARG A 38 28.74 1.69 -11.42
CA ARG A 38 27.68 2.66 -11.10
C ARG A 38 26.79 2.17 -9.94
N VAL A 39 26.45 0.89 -9.90
CA VAL A 39 25.69 0.31 -8.78
C VAL A 39 26.49 0.39 -7.48
N ARG A 40 27.77 0.01 -7.51
CA ARG A 40 28.67 0.08 -6.33
C ARG A 40 28.90 1.51 -5.84
N LEU A 41 29.08 2.46 -6.76
CA LEU A 41 29.22 3.89 -6.44
C LEU A 41 27.95 4.46 -5.83
N LEU A 42 26.80 4.20 -6.44
CA LEU A 42 25.51 4.65 -5.92
C LEU A 42 25.27 4.09 -4.50
N HIS A 43 25.58 2.82 -4.28
CA HIS A 43 25.50 2.20 -2.94
C HIS A 43 26.46 2.85 -1.94
N ALA A 44 27.72 3.08 -2.29
CA ALA A 44 28.71 3.73 -1.42
C ALA A 44 28.27 5.13 -0.97
N VAL A 45 27.76 5.94 -1.92
CA VAL A 45 27.22 7.27 -1.62
C VAL A 45 25.93 7.17 -0.78
N ALA A 46 25.05 6.21 -1.07
CA ALA A 46 23.81 6.00 -0.31
C ALA A 46 24.07 5.63 1.16
N VAL A 47 25.01 4.71 1.41
CA VAL A 47 25.38 4.26 2.77
C VAL A 47 25.96 5.39 3.60
N ALA A 48 26.66 6.35 2.98
CA ALA A 48 27.20 7.50 3.70
C ALA A 48 26.09 8.41 4.29
N GLY A 49 24.91 8.46 3.65
CA GLY A 49 23.72 9.17 4.13
C GLY A 49 23.87 10.70 4.23
N ARG A 50 24.94 11.26 3.64
CA ARG A 50 25.29 12.70 3.67
C ARG A 50 26.06 13.08 2.41
N ASP A 51 26.31 14.37 2.23
CA ASP A 51 27.23 14.84 1.20
C ASP A 51 28.65 14.33 1.47
N VAL A 52 29.25 13.67 0.49
CA VAL A 52 30.62 13.15 0.55
C VAL A 52 31.45 13.71 -0.58
N THR A 53 32.76 13.87 -0.36
CA THR A 53 33.68 14.23 -1.45
C THR A 53 33.87 13.04 -2.39
N VAL A 54 34.17 13.30 -3.67
CA VAL A 54 34.50 12.24 -4.66
C VAL A 54 35.66 11.34 -4.20
N GLY A 55 36.53 11.82 -3.31
CA GLY A 55 37.64 11.04 -2.74
C GLY A 55 37.16 9.81 -1.94
N MET A 56 36.11 9.94 -1.13
CA MET A 56 35.61 8.84 -0.30
C MET A 56 35.18 7.59 -1.10
N PRO A 57 34.29 7.68 -2.11
CA PRO A 57 33.93 6.51 -2.91
C PRO A 57 35.09 6.01 -3.78
N THR A 58 36.02 6.88 -4.15
CA THR A 58 37.24 6.51 -4.88
C THR A 58 38.12 5.57 -4.04
N GLU A 59 38.39 5.96 -2.79
CA GLU A 59 39.16 5.18 -1.82
C GLU A 59 38.46 3.87 -1.47
N GLN A 60 37.16 3.93 -1.19
CA GLN A 60 36.37 2.76 -0.78
C GLN A 60 36.27 1.69 -1.88
N LEU A 61 36.24 2.09 -3.15
CA LEU A 61 36.08 1.17 -4.28
C LEU A 61 37.41 0.84 -4.97
N GLY A 62 38.52 1.48 -4.58
CA GLY A 62 39.84 1.23 -5.14
C GLY A 62 39.98 1.64 -6.60
N ILE A 63 39.30 2.72 -7.02
CA ILE A 63 39.31 3.22 -8.41
C ILE A 63 40.06 4.55 -8.51
N SER A 64 40.31 5.06 -9.72
CA SER A 64 40.86 6.41 -9.90
C SER A 64 39.77 7.48 -9.74
N GLN A 65 40.16 8.69 -9.33
CA GLN A 65 39.22 9.82 -9.25
C GLN A 65 38.59 10.16 -10.60
N SER A 66 39.33 10.04 -11.71
CA SER A 66 38.81 10.27 -13.05
C SER A 66 37.70 9.27 -13.43
N THR A 67 37.91 7.98 -13.12
CA THR A 67 36.92 6.93 -13.32
C THR A 67 35.71 7.17 -12.42
N CYS A 68 35.93 7.45 -11.13
CA CYS A 68 34.85 7.75 -10.19
C CYS A 68 33.98 8.91 -10.69
N PHE A 69 34.60 10.04 -11.05
CA PHE A 69 33.90 11.22 -11.54
C PHE A 69 33.12 10.95 -12.84
N HIS A 70 33.68 10.16 -13.76
CA HIS A 70 32.98 9.77 -14.99
C HIS A 70 31.68 8.99 -14.71
N HIS A 71 31.73 8.00 -13.81
CA HIS A 71 30.54 7.24 -13.42
C HIS A 71 29.54 8.09 -12.63
N LEU A 72 30.03 8.97 -11.73
CA LEU A 72 29.19 9.89 -10.98
C LEU A 72 28.47 10.91 -11.87
N ARG A 73 29.12 11.40 -12.93
CA ARG A 73 28.48 12.28 -13.91
C ARG A 73 27.32 11.58 -14.63
N LYS A 74 27.53 10.34 -15.09
CA LYS A 74 26.45 9.55 -15.70
C LYS A 74 25.29 9.27 -14.75
N LEU A 75 25.59 9.02 -13.48
CA LEU A 75 24.56 8.88 -12.44
C LEU A 75 23.81 10.20 -12.21
N ALA A 76 24.51 11.34 -12.29
CA ALA A 76 23.90 12.66 -12.14
C ALA A 76 23.02 13.05 -13.34
N ASP A 77 23.44 12.71 -14.57
CA ASP A 77 22.71 12.99 -15.81
C ASP A 77 21.32 12.31 -15.80
N VAL A 78 21.23 11.11 -15.24
CA VAL A 78 19.99 10.33 -15.09
C VAL A 78 19.25 10.67 -13.78
N GLY A 79 19.88 11.46 -12.90
CA GLY A 79 19.27 11.99 -11.68
C GLY A 79 19.43 11.12 -10.43
N PHE A 80 20.25 10.07 -10.43
CA PHE A 80 20.51 9.22 -9.25
C PHE A 80 21.30 9.90 -8.14
N VAL A 81 22.21 10.79 -8.51
CA VAL A 81 23.04 11.56 -7.57
C VAL A 81 23.02 13.04 -7.93
N ARG A 82 23.30 13.89 -6.96
CA ARG A 82 23.50 15.32 -7.15
C ARG A 82 24.97 15.62 -6.95
N LEU A 83 25.55 16.40 -7.86
CA LEU A 83 26.92 16.89 -7.76
C LEU A 83 26.88 18.38 -7.42
N ARG A 84 27.57 18.78 -6.36
CA ARG A 84 27.72 20.19 -5.95
C ARG A 84 29.19 20.53 -5.79
N LYS A 85 29.59 21.71 -6.24
CA LYS A 85 30.95 22.21 -6.08
C LYS A 85 31.05 23.04 -4.80
N GLU A 86 31.98 22.70 -3.92
CA GLU A 86 32.27 23.46 -2.70
C GLU A 86 33.78 23.71 -2.62
N GLY A 87 34.17 24.96 -2.91
CA GLY A 87 35.57 25.32 -3.10
C GLY A 87 36.21 24.54 -4.24
N THR A 88 37.28 23.79 -3.93
CA THR A 88 38.00 22.92 -4.87
C THR A 88 37.47 21.48 -4.90
N ALA A 89 36.59 21.11 -3.97
CA ALA A 89 36.03 19.76 -3.88
C ALA A 89 34.68 19.66 -4.62
N THR A 90 34.43 18.50 -5.20
CA THR A 90 33.09 18.12 -5.64
C THR A 90 32.47 17.21 -4.59
N LEU A 91 31.31 17.63 -4.07
CA LEU A 91 30.46 16.85 -3.21
C LEU A 91 29.44 16.08 -4.03
N VAL A 92 29.16 14.86 -3.60
CA VAL A 92 28.15 13.97 -4.15
C VAL A 92 27.19 13.53 -3.05
N SER A 93 25.89 13.54 -3.36
CA SER A 93 24.85 12.93 -2.53
C SER A 93 23.80 12.24 -3.38
N VAL A 94 23.11 11.26 -2.79
CA VAL A 94 22.00 10.58 -3.47
C VAL A 94 20.84 11.55 -3.65
N ASN A 95 20.19 11.50 -4.81
CA ASN A 95 18.94 12.21 -5.00
C ASN A 95 17.82 11.50 -4.21
N PRO A 96 17.20 12.14 -3.21
CA PRO A 96 16.19 11.48 -2.38
C PRO A 96 14.96 11.01 -3.15
N THR A 97 14.67 11.60 -4.32
CA THR A 97 13.55 11.15 -5.19
C THR A 97 13.80 9.77 -5.80
N CYS A 98 15.04 9.29 -5.88
CA CYS A 98 15.36 7.96 -6.39
C CYS A 98 14.99 6.87 -5.40
N CYS A 99 15.04 7.16 -4.10
CA CYS A 99 14.65 6.22 -3.04
C CYS A 99 13.16 5.88 -3.11
N THR A 100 12.33 6.80 -3.62
CA THR A 100 10.89 6.59 -3.81
C THR A 100 10.55 6.19 -5.24
N GLY A 101 11.30 6.66 -6.24
CA GLY A 101 11.00 6.44 -7.66
C GLY A 101 11.42 5.06 -8.20
N LEU A 102 12.55 4.48 -7.76
CA LEU A 102 13.04 3.20 -8.31
C LEU A 102 12.11 2.01 -8.05
N PRO A 103 11.59 1.81 -6.81
CA PRO A 103 10.61 0.76 -6.55
C PRO A 103 9.34 0.93 -7.40
N GLN A 104 8.89 2.18 -7.57
CA GLN A 104 7.73 2.51 -8.41
C GLN A 104 8.00 2.26 -9.89
N ALA A 105 9.20 2.54 -10.40
CA ALA A 105 9.57 2.24 -11.79
C ALA A 105 9.54 0.74 -12.08
N ALA A 106 10.03 -0.08 -11.15
CA ALA A 106 9.92 -1.53 -11.26
C ALA A 106 8.44 -1.97 -11.22
N ASP A 107 7.64 -1.44 -10.30
CA ASP A 107 6.20 -1.71 -10.25
C ASP A 107 5.49 -1.31 -11.56
N ALA A 108 5.83 -0.16 -12.13
CA ALA A 108 5.24 0.34 -13.37
C ALA A 108 5.53 -0.59 -14.55
N VAL A 109 6.80 -0.98 -14.71
CA VAL A 109 7.29 -1.86 -15.77
C VAL A 109 6.69 -3.26 -15.63
N MET A 110 6.50 -3.73 -14.40
CA MET A 110 5.88 -5.02 -14.10
C MET A 110 4.33 -4.96 -14.14
N GLY A 111 3.74 -3.82 -14.52
CA GLY A 111 2.27 -3.67 -14.67
C GLY A 111 1.50 -3.47 -13.36
N MET A 112 2.18 -3.20 -12.26
CA MET A 112 1.62 -3.06 -10.90
C MET A 112 1.05 -1.65 -10.62
N LEU A 113 1.27 -0.68 -11.52
CA LEU A 113 0.75 0.69 -11.43
C LEU A 113 -0.48 0.97 -12.33
N GLY A 114 -1.14 -0.07 -12.84
CA GLY A 114 -2.37 0.08 -13.62
C GLY A 114 -3.47 0.88 -12.87
N PRO A 115 -4.51 1.34 -13.58
CA PRO A 115 -5.56 2.18 -13.00
C PRO A 115 -6.23 1.35 -11.91
N ARG A 116 -6.08 1.78 -10.66
CA ARG A 116 -6.60 1.04 -9.52
C ARG A 116 -8.10 1.26 -9.45
N PRO A 117 -8.91 0.20 -9.29
CA PRO A 117 -10.33 0.39 -9.04
C PRO A 117 -10.49 1.18 -7.73
N CYS A 118 -11.45 2.11 -7.69
CA CYS A 118 -11.73 2.87 -6.47
C CYS A 118 -12.24 1.95 -5.35
N CYS A 119 -13.02 0.93 -5.71
CA CYS A 119 -13.59 -0.11 -4.87
C CYS A 119 -14.11 -1.27 -5.76
N PRO A 120 -14.43 -2.45 -5.20
CA PRO A 120 -15.08 -3.53 -5.95
C PRO A 120 -16.47 -3.08 -6.45
N GLN A 121 -16.79 -3.37 -7.72
CA GLN A 121 -18.08 -3.02 -8.33
C GLN A 121 -19.05 -4.22 -8.41
N ASP A 122 -18.52 -5.43 -8.51
CA ASP A 122 -19.30 -6.68 -8.54
C ASP A 122 -19.56 -7.14 -7.09
N LEU A 123 -20.65 -6.60 -6.52
CA LEU A 123 -21.08 -6.88 -5.15
C LEU A 123 -22.16 -7.97 -5.13
N PRO A 124 -22.12 -8.89 -4.15
CA PRO A 124 -23.15 -9.92 -4.01
C PRO A 124 -24.51 -9.31 -3.64
N GLY A 125 -25.59 -9.72 -4.32
CA GLY A 125 -26.93 -9.18 -4.12
C GLY A 125 -27.63 -9.65 -2.84
N ASP A 126 -27.14 -10.71 -2.21
CA ASP A 126 -27.67 -11.30 -0.96
C ASP A 126 -26.99 -10.75 0.30
N VAL A 127 -25.98 -9.88 0.17
CA VAL A 127 -25.27 -9.28 1.31
C VAL A 127 -25.71 -7.84 1.49
N THR A 128 -26.31 -7.54 2.64
CA THR A 128 -26.62 -6.16 3.04
C THR A 128 -25.54 -5.65 3.99
N VAL A 129 -25.04 -4.44 3.78
CA VAL A 129 -24.08 -3.81 4.71
C VAL A 129 -24.73 -2.60 5.37
N ARG A 130 -24.73 -2.58 6.71
CA ARG A 130 -25.32 -1.51 7.52
C ARG A 130 -24.38 -1.07 8.64
N ALA A 131 -24.72 0.05 9.28
CA ALA A 131 -23.99 0.50 10.46
C ALA A 131 -24.12 -0.54 11.59
N LEU A 132 -23.05 -0.69 12.37
CA LEU A 132 -23.04 -1.53 13.56
C LEU A 132 -23.97 -0.95 14.63
N GLU A 133 -24.80 -1.81 15.21
CA GLU A 133 -25.77 -1.48 16.25
C GLU A 133 -25.44 -2.19 17.57
N ALA A 134 -26.13 -1.79 18.65
CA ALA A 134 -25.89 -2.33 19.99
C ALA A 134 -26.15 -3.85 20.10
N GLY A 135 -27.04 -4.41 19.27
CA GLY A 135 -27.35 -5.84 19.23
C GLY A 135 -26.25 -6.70 18.59
N ASP A 136 -25.39 -6.11 17.76
CA ASP A 136 -24.46 -6.88 16.90
C ASP A 136 -23.19 -7.32 17.63
N TRP A 137 -22.91 -6.76 18.80
CA TRP A 137 -21.62 -6.94 19.48
C TRP A 137 -21.28 -8.39 19.80
N ALA A 138 -22.29 -9.23 20.06
CA ALA A 138 -22.08 -10.66 20.27
C ALA A 138 -21.52 -11.33 19.00
N ASP A 139 -22.11 -11.04 17.84
CA ASP A 139 -21.64 -11.55 16.55
C ASP A 139 -20.29 -10.96 16.13
N VAL A 140 -20.06 -9.66 16.38
CA VAL A 140 -18.78 -9.01 16.09
C VAL A 140 -17.64 -9.69 16.84
N ARG A 141 -17.82 -9.94 18.15
CA ARG A 141 -16.80 -10.63 18.96
C ARG A 141 -16.63 -12.09 18.55
N ARG A 142 -17.72 -12.79 18.22
CA ARG A 142 -17.65 -14.16 17.68
C ARG A 142 -16.83 -14.20 16.39
N ILE A 143 -17.13 -13.32 15.42
CA ILE A 143 -16.42 -13.24 14.14
C ILE A 143 -14.95 -12.83 14.33
N TYR A 144 -14.65 -11.97 15.31
CA TYR A 144 -13.27 -11.65 15.68
C TYR A 144 -12.54 -12.91 16.18
N ALA A 145 -13.17 -13.68 17.06
CA ALA A 145 -12.63 -14.95 17.56
C ALA A 145 -12.44 -15.98 16.43
N ASP A 146 -13.39 -16.09 15.48
CA ASP A 146 -13.25 -16.92 14.29
C ASP A 146 -11.99 -16.53 13.50
N GLY A 147 -11.69 -15.23 13.40
CA GLY A 147 -10.48 -14.71 12.78
C GLY A 147 -9.20 -15.10 13.53
N ILE A 148 -9.18 -14.92 14.85
CA ILE A 148 -8.04 -15.34 15.71
C ILE A 148 -7.77 -16.83 15.56
N ALA A 149 -8.82 -17.66 15.57
CA ALA A 149 -8.72 -19.12 15.46
C ALA A 149 -8.03 -19.57 14.15
N THR A 150 -8.06 -18.77 13.09
CA THR A 150 -7.30 -19.07 11.86
C THR A 150 -5.78 -18.95 12.03
N GLY A 151 -5.30 -18.20 13.02
CA GLY A 151 -3.90 -17.85 13.17
C GLY A 151 -3.36 -16.89 12.09
N HIS A 152 -4.20 -16.40 11.16
CA HIS A 152 -3.77 -15.59 10.01
C HIS A 152 -4.52 -14.24 9.89
N ALA A 153 -5.28 -13.83 10.90
CA ALA A 153 -6.05 -12.59 10.87
C ALA A 153 -5.42 -11.43 11.67
N THR A 154 -4.84 -11.72 12.84
CA THR A 154 -4.38 -10.70 13.80
C THR A 154 -3.27 -11.23 14.71
N PHE A 155 -2.54 -10.32 15.34
CA PHE A 155 -1.62 -10.63 16.44
C PHE A 155 -2.32 -10.78 17.79
N GLU A 156 -3.59 -10.35 17.90
CA GLU A 156 -4.37 -10.55 19.12
C GLU A 156 -4.57 -12.04 19.40
N THR A 157 -4.38 -12.43 20.65
CA THR A 157 -4.59 -13.81 21.10
C THR A 157 -6.01 -14.06 21.59
N GLU A 158 -6.75 -13.00 21.91
CA GLU A 158 -8.13 -13.06 22.39
C GLU A 158 -8.96 -11.94 21.78
N ALA A 159 -10.26 -12.18 21.57
CA ALA A 159 -11.16 -11.16 21.02
C ALA A 159 -11.35 -10.03 22.04
N PRO A 160 -10.98 -8.78 21.72
CA PRO A 160 -11.10 -7.66 22.65
C PRO A 160 -12.53 -7.49 23.16
N ASP A 161 -12.66 -6.89 24.34
CA ASP A 161 -13.98 -6.55 24.85
C ASP A 161 -14.63 -5.42 24.04
N ARG A 162 -15.97 -5.33 24.15
CA ARG A 162 -16.76 -4.31 23.45
C ARG A 162 -16.28 -2.90 23.76
N ARG A 163 -15.95 -2.59 25.02
CA ARG A 163 -15.61 -1.23 25.46
C ARG A 163 -14.32 -0.75 24.80
N SER A 164 -13.34 -1.64 24.67
CA SER A 164 -12.06 -1.38 24.00
C SER A 164 -12.27 -1.10 22.51
N LEU A 165 -13.05 -1.93 21.83
CA LEU A 165 -13.38 -1.73 20.41
C LEU A 165 -14.18 -0.45 20.18
N ASP A 166 -15.20 -0.20 21.02
CA ASP A 166 -16.06 0.98 20.97
C ASP A 166 -15.30 2.28 21.22
N HIS A 167 -14.26 2.25 22.07
CA HIS A 167 -13.38 3.39 22.29
C HIS A 167 -12.40 3.62 21.13
N THR A 168 -11.92 2.55 20.50
CA THR A 168 -10.83 2.62 19.51
C THR A 168 -11.34 2.90 18.09
N TRP A 169 -12.50 2.34 17.73
CA TRP A 169 -13.05 2.49 16.39
C TRP A 169 -13.62 3.89 16.18
N LEU A 170 -13.41 4.45 15.00
CA LEU A 170 -13.96 5.75 14.62
C LEU A 170 -15.49 5.67 14.57
N PRO A 171 -16.21 6.65 15.15
CA PRO A 171 -17.64 6.82 14.92
C PRO A 171 -17.91 6.95 13.40
N GLY A 172 -19.03 6.41 12.93
CA GLY A 172 -19.39 6.46 11.51
C GLY A 172 -18.63 5.51 10.58
N HIS A 173 -17.62 4.78 11.07
CA HIS A 173 -16.83 3.81 10.29
C HIS A 173 -16.85 2.41 10.90
N ARG A 174 -18.05 1.95 11.29
CA ARG A 174 -18.30 0.64 11.89
C ARG A 174 -19.46 -0.01 11.16
N TRP A 175 -19.18 -1.11 10.47
CA TRP A 175 -20.11 -1.75 9.55
C TRP A 175 -20.25 -3.22 9.87
N VAL A 176 -21.47 -3.75 9.72
CA VAL A 176 -21.75 -5.19 9.73
C VAL A 176 -22.34 -5.58 8.39
N ALA A 177 -22.00 -6.80 7.95
CA ALA A 177 -22.60 -7.44 6.79
C ALA A 177 -23.58 -8.50 7.26
N GLU A 178 -24.76 -8.52 6.65
CA GLU A 178 -25.84 -9.42 6.94
C GLU A 178 -26.24 -10.26 5.73
N ILE A 179 -26.57 -11.52 6.01
CA ILE A 179 -27.24 -12.43 5.08
C ILE A 179 -28.39 -13.05 5.87
N ASP A 180 -29.61 -12.99 5.34
CA ASP A 180 -30.83 -13.54 5.97
C ASP A 180 -31.03 -13.09 7.43
N GLY A 181 -30.72 -11.82 7.72
CA GLY A 181 -30.85 -11.22 9.06
C GLY A 181 -29.80 -11.66 10.08
N ARG A 182 -28.77 -12.42 9.67
CA ARG A 182 -27.64 -12.81 10.51
C ARG A 182 -26.42 -11.97 10.19
N VAL A 183 -25.72 -11.48 11.21
CA VAL A 183 -24.41 -10.83 11.05
C VAL A 183 -23.35 -11.87 10.70
N VAL A 184 -22.76 -11.73 9.50
CA VAL A 184 -21.80 -12.67 8.91
C VAL A 184 -20.41 -12.07 8.67
N GLY A 185 -20.25 -10.77 8.88
CA GLY A 185 -18.97 -10.09 8.79
C GLY A 185 -19.04 -8.68 9.36
N TRP A 186 -17.89 -8.06 9.56
CA TRP A 186 -17.81 -6.67 10.00
C TRP A 186 -16.57 -5.98 9.44
N ALA A 187 -16.63 -4.66 9.36
CA ALA A 187 -15.51 -3.81 8.99
C ALA A 187 -15.48 -2.57 9.89
N ALA A 188 -14.28 -2.18 10.32
CA ALA A 188 -14.09 -1.03 11.17
C ALA A 188 -12.81 -0.27 10.79
N ALA A 189 -12.80 1.03 11.09
CA ALA A 189 -11.61 1.88 10.99
C ALA A 189 -11.25 2.47 12.35
N LYS A 190 -9.96 2.65 12.62
CA LYS A 190 -9.43 3.41 13.76
C LYS A 190 -8.43 4.45 13.25
N ALA A 191 -8.21 5.53 14.01
CA ALA A 191 -7.19 6.51 13.66
C ALA A 191 -5.79 5.86 13.64
N ALA A 192 -4.99 6.17 12.61
CA ALA A 192 -3.63 5.65 12.50
C ALA A 192 -2.65 6.30 13.51
N SER A 193 -2.93 7.54 13.90
CA SER A 193 -2.14 8.30 14.87
C SER A 193 -3.00 9.37 15.52
N ASN A 194 -2.62 9.79 16.73
CA ASN A 194 -3.22 10.94 17.42
C ASN A 194 -2.64 12.29 16.98
N ARG A 195 -1.56 12.30 16.19
CA ARG A 195 -0.93 13.55 15.72
C ARG A 195 -1.82 14.19 14.65
N PRO A 196 -2.12 15.50 14.73
CA PRO A 196 -3.03 16.18 13.79
C PRO A 196 -2.66 16.02 12.31
N VAL A 197 -1.38 15.88 11.99
CA VAL A 197 -0.89 15.68 10.62
C VAL A 197 -1.36 14.35 9.98
N TYR A 198 -1.89 13.43 10.77
CA TYR A 198 -2.45 12.15 10.31
C TYR A 198 -3.98 12.06 10.49
N ALA A 199 -4.67 13.19 10.66
CA ALA A 199 -6.10 13.19 11.00
C ALA A 199 -7.02 12.43 10.03
N GLY A 200 -6.66 12.37 8.74
CA GLY A 200 -7.38 11.60 7.72
C GLY A 200 -6.68 10.32 7.30
N VAL A 201 -5.78 9.79 8.16
CA VAL A 201 -5.17 8.46 7.98
C VAL A 201 -5.82 7.49 8.96
N ALA A 202 -6.44 6.44 8.45
CA ALA A 202 -7.09 5.42 9.24
C ALA A 202 -6.52 4.02 8.97
N GLU A 203 -6.37 3.23 10.03
CA GLU A 203 -6.07 1.81 9.94
C GLU A 203 -7.38 1.02 9.89
N THR A 204 -7.52 0.11 8.92
CA THR A 204 -8.75 -0.61 8.68
C THR A 204 -8.64 -2.11 8.94
N SER A 205 -9.78 -2.68 9.28
CA SER A 205 -9.96 -4.11 9.51
C SER A 205 -11.25 -4.59 8.85
N VAL A 206 -11.21 -5.78 8.25
CA VAL A 206 -12.36 -6.46 7.63
C VAL A 206 -12.31 -7.93 8.05
N TYR A 207 -13.39 -8.42 8.65
CA TYR A 207 -13.51 -9.81 9.11
C TYR A 207 -14.78 -10.43 8.54
N VAL A 208 -14.65 -11.68 8.11
CA VAL A 208 -15.77 -12.50 7.62
C VAL A 208 -15.85 -13.73 8.51
N GLY A 209 -17.05 -13.98 9.03
CA GLY A 209 -17.35 -15.11 9.89
C GLY A 209 -17.11 -16.44 9.20
N ASP A 210 -16.88 -17.47 10.00
CA ASP A 210 -16.66 -18.81 9.46
C ASP A 210 -17.89 -19.32 8.69
N GLY A 211 -17.66 -20.05 7.59
CA GLY A 211 -18.72 -20.50 6.68
C GLY A 211 -19.28 -19.46 5.69
N PHE A 212 -18.88 -18.18 5.78
CA PHE A 212 -19.34 -17.12 4.87
C PHE A 212 -18.24 -16.56 3.95
N ARG A 213 -17.03 -17.14 4.02
CA ARG A 213 -15.91 -16.79 3.12
C ARG A 213 -16.21 -17.25 1.69
N GLY A 214 -15.68 -16.54 0.70
CA GLY A 214 -15.93 -16.84 -0.72
C GLY A 214 -17.30 -16.40 -1.26
N ARG A 215 -18.23 -15.94 -0.40
CA ARG A 215 -19.57 -15.43 -0.80
C ARG A 215 -19.60 -13.94 -1.13
N GLY A 216 -18.44 -13.29 -1.27
CA GLY A 216 -18.39 -11.85 -1.54
C GLY A 216 -18.63 -10.92 -0.34
N VAL A 217 -18.87 -11.45 0.87
CA VAL A 217 -19.07 -10.64 2.10
C VAL A 217 -17.95 -9.62 2.32
N GLY A 218 -16.69 -10.04 2.16
CA GLY A 218 -15.53 -9.16 2.28
C GLY A 218 -15.53 -8.03 1.24
N LYS A 219 -15.99 -8.30 0.01
CA LYS A 219 -16.09 -7.28 -1.06
C LYS A 219 -17.13 -6.21 -0.70
N ALA A 220 -18.30 -6.64 -0.21
CA ALA A 220 -19.35 -5.71 0.22
C ALA A 220 -18.88 -4.83 1.38
N LEU A 221 -18.21 -5.43 2.38
CA LEU A 221 -17.67 -4.71 3.53
C LEU A 221 -16.59 -3.70 3.13
N ILE A 222 -15.59 -4.10 2.33
CA ILE A 222 -14.50 -3.20 1.95
C ILE A 222 -15.00 -2.09 1.01
N HIS A 223 -15.97 -2.38 0.14
CA HIS A 223 -16.64 -1.37 -0.67
C HIS A 223 -17.29 -0.30 0.21
N ARG A 224 -18.09 -0.70 1.21
CA ARG A 224 -18.74 0.24 2.14
C ARG A 224 -17.72 1.02 2.97
N GLN A 225 -16.67 0.36 3.45
CA GLN A 225 -15.63 0.99 4.26
C GLN A 225 -14.89 2.08 3.47
N VAL A 226 -14.52 1.78 2.22
CA VAL A 226 -13.81 2.70 1.34
C VAL A 226 -14.68 3.90 0.96
N THR A 227 -15.90 3.65 0.49
CA THR A 227 -16.80 4.73 0.07
C THR A 227 -17.13 5.68 1.22
N ALA A 228 -17.45 5.15 2.40
CA ALA A 228 -17.71 5.97 3.58
C ALA A 228 -16.46 6.74 4.05
N ALA A 229 -15.26 6.16 3.92
CA ALA A 229 -14.01 6.84 4.24
C ALA A 229 -13.75 8.04 3.33
N ASP A 230 -13.95 7.87 2.01
CA ASP A 230 -13.81 8.95 1.04
C ASP A 230 -14.81 10.08 1.33
N ASP A 231 -16.08 9.76 1.58
CA ASP A 231 -17.13 10.71 1.93
C ASP A 231 -16.82 11.49 3.22
N ALA A 232 -16.16 10.85 4.19
CA ALA A 232 -15.75 11.45 5.46
C ALA A 232 -14.42 12.24 5.37
N GLY A 233 -13.78 12.30 4.20
CA GLY A 233 -12.53 13.04 4.02
C GLY A 233 -11.28 12.32 4.54
N LEU A 234 -11.33 11.00 4.74
CA LEU A 234 -10.13 10.20 5.03
C LEU A 234 -9.32 10.02 3.73
N TRP A 235 -8.13 10.59 3.67
CA TRP A 235 -7.28 10.56 2.47
C TRP A 235 -6.40 9.30 2.38
N THR A 236 -6.21 8.55 3.48
CA THR A 236 -5.47 7.29 3.45
C THR A 236 -6.10 6.24 4.36
N LEU A 237 -6.33 5.06 3.79
CA LEU A 237 -6.63 3.83 4.52
C LEU A 237 -5.41 2.93 4.48
N GLN A 238 -5.05 2.32 5.59
CA GLN A 238 -3.90 1.42 5.67
C GLN A 238 -4.22 0.17 6.46
N THR A 239 -3.52 -0.92 6.18
CA THR A 239 -3.66 -2.17 6.94
C THR A 239 -2.37 -2.98 6.89
N SER A 240 -2.17 -3.85 7.88
CA SER A 240 -1.06 -4.82 7.91
C SER A 240 -1.64 -6.23 7.89
N ILE A 241 -1.24 -7.02 6.90
CA ILE A 241 -1.80 -8.36 6.67
C ILE A 241 -0.67 -9.38 6.72
N PHE A 242 -0.90 -10.52 7.39
CA PHE A 242 0.05 -11.63 7.32
C PHE A 242 0.22 -12.12 5.88
N PRO A 243 1.45 -12.40 5.41
CA PRO A 243 1.68 -12.85 4.05
C PRO A 243 0.83 -14.07 3.69
N GLU A 244 0.64 -15.01 4.62
CA GLU A 244 -0.15 -16.23 4.39
C GLU A 244 -1.62 -15.94 4.01
N ASN A 245 -2.17 -14.78 4.41
CA ASN A 245 -3.54 -14.40 4.12
C ASN A 245 -3.70 -13.74 2.74
N ARG A 246 -3.40 -14.54 1.69
CA ARG A 246 -3.48 -14.11 0.28
C ARG A 246 -4.87 -13.61 -0.11
N ALA A 247 -5.93 -14.20 0.45
CA ALA A 247 -7.30 -13.78 0.21
C ALA A 247 -7.57 -12.34 0.69
N SER A 248 -7.07 -11.98 1.88
CA SER A 248 -7.20 -10.61 2.40
C SER A 248 -6.37 -9.62 1.57
N ILE A 249 -5.16 -10.00 1.15
CA ILE A 249 -4.33 -9.16 0.25
C ILE A 249 -5.06 -8.88 -1.06
N ALA A 250 -5.59 -9.93 -1.72
CA ALA A 250 -6.34 -9.80 -2.96
C ALA A 250 -7.62 -8.97 -2.79
N LEU A 251 -8.32 -9.13 -1.67
CA LEU A 251 -9.49 -8.32 -1.34
C LEU A 251 -9.14 -6.83 -1.26
N HIS A 252 -8.08 -6.47 -0.55
CA HIS A 252 -7.64 -5.08 -0.43
C HIS A 252 -7.17 -4.52 -1.78
N GLN A 253 -6.43 -5.29 -2.57
CA GLN A 253 -6.02 -4.89 -3.92
C GLN A 253 -7.22 -4.62 -4.83
N SER A 254 -8.28 -5.43 -4.73
CA SER A 254 -9.54 -5.20 -5.47
C SER A 254 -10.27 -3.92 -5.06
N ALA A 255 -9.93 -3.35 -3.90
CA ALA A 255 -10.44 -2.09 -3.40
C ALA A 255 -9.44 -0.92 -3.57
N GLY A 256 -8.43 -1.08 -4.43
CA GLY A 256 -7.48 -0.03 -4.77
C GLY A 256 -6.30 0.12 -3.81
N PHE A 257 -6.13 -0.81 -2.85
CA PHE A 257 -4.94 -0.81 -2.01
C PHE A 257 -3.71 -1.26 -2.78
N ARG A 258 -2.57 -0.64 -2.49
CA ARG A 258 -1.23 -1.02 -2.96
C ARG A 258 -0.40 -1.56 -1.83
N THR A 259 0.50 -2.48 -2.15
CA THR A 259 1.55 -2.91 -1.23
C THR A 259 2.62 -1.82 -1.13
N LEU A 260 2.95 -1.43 0.10
CA LEU A 260 4.05 -0.51 0.40
C LEU A 260 5.35 -1.23 0.71
N GLY A 261 5.26 -2.43 1.29
CA GLY A 261 6.42 -3.25 1.61
C GLY A 261 6.10 -4.37 2.57
N MET A 262 7.12 -5.17 2.84
CA MET A 262 7.12 -6.20 3.88
C MET A 262 7.78 -5.65 5.14
N ARG A 263 7.16 -5.85 6.30
CA ARG A 263 7.76 -5.60 7.61
C ARG A 263 8.17 -6.94 8.18
N GLU A 264 9.46 -7.26 8.04
CA GLU A 264 10.02 -8.54 8.47
C GLU A 264 10.13 -8.62 9.99
N ARG A 265 9.78 -9.78 10.56
CA ARG A 265 9.90 -10.12 11.98
C ARG A 265 9.35 -9.03 12.90
N ILE A 266 8.28 -8.36 12.49
CA ILE A 266 7.75 -7.17 13.18
C ILE A 266 7.03 -7.52 14.48
N GLY A 267 6.50 -8.74 14.60
CA GLY A 267 5.80 -9.21 15.80
C GLY A 267 6.14 -10.65 16.15
N ARG A 268 6.24 -10.94 17.45
CA ARG A 268 6.42 -12.31 17.97
C ARG A 268 5.07 -12.87 18.41
N HIS A 269 4.58 -13.88 17.70
CA HIS A 269 3.29 -14.51 17.91
C HIS A 269 3.49 -16.01 18.20
N HIS A 270 2.98 -16.51 19.33
CA HIS A 270 3.19 -17.90 19.79
C HIS A 270 4.66 -18.36 19.75
N GLY A 271 5.59 -17.48 20.12
CA GLY A 271 7.02 -17.80 20.10
C GLY A 271 7.71 -17.67 18.75
N VAL A 272 6.97 -17.40 17.66
CA VAL A 272 7.51 -17.27 16.30
C VAL A 272 7.47 -15.81 15.86
N TRP A 273 8.57 -15.32 15.27
CA TRP A 273 8.59 -14.01 14.64
C TRP A 273 7.86 -14.07 13.29
N ARG A 274 6.94 -13.13 13.07
CA ARG A 274 6.11 -13.08 11.87
C ARG A 274 6.27 -11.76 11.13
N ASP A 275 6.15 -11.86 9.83
CA ASP A 275 6.19 -10.74 8.90
C ASP A 275 4.78 -10.20 8.65
N THR A 276 4.68 -8.96 8.16
CA THR A 276 3.41 -8.41 7.66
C THR A 276 3.63 -7.66 6.36
N VAL A 277 2.68 -7.79 5.44
CA VAL A 277 2.57 -6.95 4.24
C VAL A 277 1.82 -5.69 4.64
N PHE A 278 2.43 -4.53 4.45
CA PHE A 278 1.79 -3.24 4.71
C PHE A 278 1.15 -2.73 3.42
N LEU A 279 -0.15 -2.46 3.48
CA LEU A 279 -0.94 -1.98 2.35
C LEU A 279 -1.52 -0.61 2.67
N GLU A 280 -1.65 0.24 1.65
CA GLU A 280 -2.40 1.49 1.74
C GLU A 280 -3.32 1.68 0.54
N ARG A 281 -4.40 2.44 0.73
CA ARG A 281 -5.20 3.05 -0.32
C ARG A 281 -5.22 4.56 -0.09
N ARG A 282 -4.95 5.33 -1.13
CA ARG A 282 -5.13 6.78 -1.13
C ARG A 282 -6.43 7.14 -1.87
N ARG A 283 -7.12 8.18 -1.40
CA ARG A 283 -8.25 8.76 -2.12
C ARG A 283 -7.74 9.33 -3.47
N ASN A 284 -8.56 9.22 -4.51
CA ASN A 284 -8.18 9.61 -5.87
C ASN A 284 -7.99 11.13 -6.07
N ASP A 285 -8.55 11.96 -5.19
CA ASP A 285 -8.51 13.43 -5.33
C ASP A 285 -7.17 14.05 -4.85
N ASP A 286 -6.26 13.24 -4.30
CA ASP A 286 -4.97 13.67 -3.72
C ASP A 286 -3.74 13.32 -4.59
N LEU A 287 -3.94 13.06 -5.89
CA LEU A 287 -2.88 12.78 -6.88
C LEU A 287 -2.88 13.80 -8.02
#